data_AF-A0A090E380-F1
#
_entry.id   AF-A0A090E380-F1
#
_cell.length_a   1.000
_cell.length_b   1.000
_cell.length_c   1.000
_cell.angle_alpha   90.00
_cell.angle_beta   90.00
_cell.angle_gamma   90.00
#
_symmetry.space_group_name_H-M   'P 1'
#
loop_
_entity.id
_entity.type
_entity.pdbx_description
1 polymer ?
#
loop_
_entity_poly.entity_id
_entity_poly.type
_entity_poly.pdbx_seq_one_letter_code
_entity_poly.pdbx_strand_id
1 'polypeptide(L)' 'MLNKQIAYELQVGETTVKAHVSEILRKLNVYSRTQAVIEVSKLDNAELFRDQAGFGADLKVHCHRNLPPSAR' A
#
# COMPACT_ATOMS: atom_id res chain seq x y z
N MET A 1 17.53 11.74 6.98
CA MET A 1 16.22 12.33 7.33
C MET A 1 16.18 12.65 8.81
N LEU A 2 16.13 13.95 9.14
CA LEU A 2 16.14 14.46 10.51
C LEU A 2 14.70 14.50 11.04
N ASN A 3 14.40 13.72 12.09
CA ASN A 3 13.07 13.71 12.70
C ASN A 3 12.63 15.09 13.20
N LYS A 4 13.60 15.96 13.54
CA LYS A 4 13.39 17.35 13.95
C LYS A 4 12.78 18.23 12.85
N GLN A 5 13.12 18.00 11.58
CA GLN A 5 12.55 18.75 10.46
C GLN A 5 11.10 18.34 10.23
N ILE A 6 10.83 17.03 10.20
CA ILE A 6 9.47 16.47 10.08
C ILE A 6 8.58 16.97 11.22
N ALA A 7 9.10 16.98 12.45
CA ALA A 7 8.39 17.48 13.62
C ALA A 7 8.01 18.97 13.46
N TYR A 8 8.94 19.80 12.97
CA TYR A 8 8.70 21.21 12.71
C TYR A 8 7.66 21.43 11.59
N GLU A 9 7.79 20.74 10.46
CA GLU A 9 6.89 20.86 9.31
C GLU A 9 5.45 20.44 9.65
N LEU A 10 5.30 19.41 10.49
CA LEU A 10 3.99 18.89 10.90
C LEU A 10 3.46 19.52 12.20
N GLN A 11 4.20 20.45 12.81
CA GLN A 11 3.88 21.05 14.12
C GLN A 11 3.61 20.01 15.23
N VAL A 12 4.37 18.90 15.23
CA VAL A 12 4.28 17.82 16.24
C VAL A 12 5.59 17.66 17.00
N GLY A 13 5.56 16.94 18.13
CA GLY A 13 6.78 16.60 18.87
C GLY A 13 7.66 15.58 18.14
N GLU A 14 8.99 15.68 18.30
CA GLU A 14 9.94 14.69 17.73
C GLU A 14 9.68 13.27 18.26
N THR A 15 9.25 13.15 19.51
CA THR A 15 8.84 11.89 20.14
C THR A 15 7.64 11.26 19.42
N THR A 16 6.68 12.07 18.96
CA THR A 16 5.54 11.64 18.15
C THR A 16 6.00 11.08 16.80
N VAL A 17 6.92 11.77 16.12
CA VAL A 17 7.51 11.28 14.86
C VAL A 17 8.22 9.94 15.09
N LYS A 18 8.99 9.81 16.18
CA LYS A 18 9.67 8.55 16.54
C LYS A 18 8.68 7.42 16.79
N ALA A 19 7.61 7.66 17.53
CA ALA A 19 6.57 6.66 17.79
C ALA A 19 5.94 6.17 16.47
N HIS A 20 5.56 7.08 15.58
CA HIS A 20 4.99 6.71 14.28
C HIS A 20 5.98 5.95 13.40
N VAL A 21 7.26 6.34 13.38
CA VAL A 21 8.29 5.58 12.65
C VAL A 21 8.39 4.16 13.20
N SER A 22 8.40 3.97 14.52
CA SER A 22 8.40 2.64 15.13
C SER A 22 7.18 1.80 14.75
N GLU A 23 5.99 2.40 14.71
CA GLU A 23 4.77 1.71 14.27
C GLU A 23 4.83 1.31 12.79
N ILE A 24 5.34 2.17 11.92
CA ILE A 24 5.52 1.88 10.49
C ILE A 24 6.46 0.68 10.31
N LEU A 25 7.62 0.70 10.97
CA LEU A 25 8.59 -0.39 10.91
C LEU A 25 7.98 -1.70 11.40
N ARG A 26 7.18 -1.66 12.48
CA ARG A 26 6.46 -2.84 12.98
C ARG A 26 5.43 -3.37 11.98
N LYS A 27 4.63 -2.49 11.37
CA LYS A 27 3.60 -2.88 10.38
C LYS A 27 4.21 -3.47 9.11
N LEU A 28 5.37 -2.96 8.70
CA LEU A 28 6.11 -3.45 7.54
C LEU A 28 7.04 -4.64 7.87
N ASN A 29 7.10 -5.06 9.14
CA ASN A 29 7.99 -6.13 9.62
C ASN A 29 9.47 -5.93 9.26
N VAL A 30 9.98 -4.71 9.39
CA VAL A 30 11.36 -4.31 9.08
C VAL A 30 12.04 -3.65 10.27
N TYR A 31 13.37 -3.67 10.31
CA TYR A 31 14.14 -3.20 11.47
C TYR A 31 14.76 -1.81 11.29
N SER A 32 14.83 -1.31 10.06
CA SER A 32 15.46 -0.01 9.78
C SER A 32 14.72 0.77 8.71
N ARG A 33 14.89 2.10 8.75
CA ARG A 33 14.32 3.02 7.75
C ARG A 33 14.76 2.66 6.33
N THR A 34 16.02 2.25 6.14
CA THR A 34 16.51 1.84 4.82
C THR A 34 15.83 0.57 4.33
N GLN A 35 15.66 -0.44 5.19
CA GLN A 35 14.91 -1.65 4.83
C GLN A 35 13.45 -1.32 4.47
N ALA A 36 12.81 -0.44 5.24
CA ALA A 36 11.46 0.01 4.93
C ALA A 36 11.34 0.63 3.53
N VAL A 37 12.29 1.49 3.14
CA VAL A 37 12.32 2.08 1.81
C VAL A 37 12.47 1.01 0.73
N ILE A 38 13.37 0.03 0.92
CA ILE A 38 13.58 -1.06 -0.03
C ILE A 38 12.32 -1.92 -0.19
N GLU A 39 11.68 -2.31 0.91
CA GLU A 39 10.46 -3.13 0.87
C GLU A 39 9.28 -2.38 0.25
N VAL A 40 9.07 -1.11 0.61
CA VAL A 40 8.02 -0.28 0.01
C VAL A 40 8.27 -0.06 -1.48
N SER A 41 9.52 0.19 -1.90
CA SER A 41 9.85 0.30 -3.32
C SER A 41 9.56 -0.99 -4.10
N LYS A 42 9.66 -2.18 -3.48
CA LYS A 42 9.24 -3.44 -4.12
C LYS A 42 7.72 -3.53 -4.28
N LEU A 43 6.96 -3.03 -3.31
CA LEU A 43 5.49 -3.00 -3.33
C LEU A 43 4.95 -1.94 -4.32
N ASP A 44 5.55 -0.76 -4.38
CA ASP A 44 5.15 0.33 -5.28
C ASP A 44 5.26 -0.10 -6.76
N ASN A 45 6.24 -0.94 -7.10
CA ASN A 45 6.35 -1.53 -8.44
C ASN A 45 5.24 -2.56 -8.76
N ALA A 46 4.56 -3.10 -7.74
CA ALA A 46 3.44 -4.04 -7.90
C ALA A 46 2.06 -3.36 -7.88
N GLU A 47 1.93 -2.14 -7.34
CA GLU A 47 0.65 -1.48 -7.04
C GLU A 47 0.27 -0.34 -8.00
N LEU A 48 1.10 -0.02 -9.01
CA LEU A 48 0.83 1.04 -10.00
C LEU A 48 -0.47 0.90 -10.85
N PHE A 49 -1.28 -0.15 -10.67
CA PHE A 49 -2.54 -0.35 -11.41
C PHE A 49 -3.78 -0.73 -10.58
N ARG A 50 -3.74 -0.72 -9.23
CA ARG A 50 -4.91 -1.20 -8.46
C ARG A 50 -5.97 -0.14 -8.17
N ASP A 51 -5.65 1.15 -8.20
CA ASP A 51 -6.57 2.21 -7.71
C ASP A 51 -7.08 3.21 -8.77
N GLN A 52 -7.32 2.74 -10.00
CA GLN A 52 -8.06 3.49 -11.04
C GLN A 52 -9.28 2.69 -11.55
N ALA A 53 -10.00 1.99 -10.67
CA ALA A 53 -11.32 1.43 -11.01
C ALA A 53 -12.24 1.33 -9.78
N GLY A 54 -13.08 2.36 -9.59
CA GLY A 54 -14.45 2.10 -9.14
C GLY A 54 -14.92 2.73 -7.83
N PHE A 55 -14.96 4.06 -7.77
CA PHE A 55 -16.17 4.71 -7.24
C PHE A 55 -17.32 4.37 -8.20
N GLY A 56 -18.18 3.41 -7.80
CA GLY A 56 -19.55 3.22 -8.32
C GLY A 56 -19.71 2.76 -9.77
N ALA A 57 -20.06 1.49 -9.97
CA ALA A 57 -21.24 1.09 -10.73
C ALA A 57 -21.39 -0.44 -10.72
N ASP A 58 -22.54 -0.89 -10.23
CA ASP A 58 -23.22 -2.11 -10.63
C ASP A 58 -22.95 -2.52 -12.08
N LEU A 59 -22.34 -3.70 -12.28
CA LEU A 59 -22.82 -4.60 -13.33
C LEU A 59 -22.62 -6.05 -12.91
N LYS A 60 -23.70 -6.59 -12.33
CA LYS A 60 -23.96 -8.02 -12.23
C LYS A 60 -23.97 -8.64 -13.63
N VAL A 61 -22.84 -9.20 -14.08
CA VAL A 61 -22.84 -10.21 -15.14
C VAL A 61 -22.84 -11.58 -14.49
N HIS A 62 -24.05 -11.97 -14.12
CA HIS A 62 -24.42 -13.37 -14.08
C HIS A 62 -24.59 -13.81 -15.54
N CYS A 63 -23.61 -14.53 -16.10
CA CYS A 63 -23.78 -15.21 -17.38
C CYS A 63 -23.33 -16.66 -17.23
N HIS A 64 -24.26 -17.48 -16.73
CA HIS A 64 -24.40 -18.86 -17.17
C HIS A 64 -24.44 -18.87 -18.70
N ARG A 65 -23.43 -19.46 -19.36
CA ARG A 65 -23.63 -20.01 -20.71
C ARG A 65 -22.63 -21.14 -20.98
N ASN A 66 -23.12 -22.35 -20.70
CA ASN A 66 -22.96 -23.58 -21.47
C ASN A 66 -21.66 -23.76 -22.28
N LEU A 67 -20.80 -24.66 -21.80
CA LEU A 67 -19.70 -25.23 -22.57
C LEU A 67 -20.25 -26.39 -23.43
N PRO A 68 -20.20 -26.36 -24.77
CA PRO A 68 -20.59 -27.51 -25.58
C PRO A 68 -19.50 -28.61 -25.52
N PRO A 69 -19.87 -29.90 -25.34
CA PRO A 69 -18.93 -31.00 -25.18
C PRO A 69 -18.45 -31.60 -26.53
N SER A 70 -18.04 -30.75 -27.48
CA SER A 70 -17.49 -31.23 -28.75
C SER A 70 -16.62 -30.19 -29.45
N ALA A 71 -15.39 -29.99 -28.97
CA ALA A 71 -14.31 -29.44 -29.77
C ALA A 71 -13.17 -30.46 -29.74
N ARG A 72 -13.22 -31.34 -30.74
CA ARG A 72 -12.22 -32.35 -31.10
C ARG A 72 -11.04 -31.68 -31.78
#